data_AF-A0A1F4ZDJ9-F1
#
_entry.id   AF-A0A1F4ZDJ9-F1
#
_cell.length_a   1.000
_cell.length_b   1.000
_cell.length_c   1.000
_cell.angle_alpha   90.00
_cell.angle_beta   90.00
_cell.angle_gamma   90.00
#
_symmetry.space_group_name_H-M   'P 1'
#
loop_
_entity.id
_entity.type
_entity.pdbx_description
1 polymer ?
#
loop_
_entity_poly.entity_id
_entity_poly.type
_entity_poly.pdbx_seq_one_letter_code
_entity_poly.pdbx_strand_id
1 'polypeptide(L)' 'MDTQTRLKYLEEQLAKYKPKYLEAKRKFRGVRHENSLSELRYTEFMVYKDMVEGLEREISGLENRNGRA' A
#
# COMPACT_ATOMS: atom_id res chain seq x y z
N MET A 1 19.03 -11.97 3.18
CA MET A 1 18.86 -10.90 2.16
C MET A 1 19.58 -9.68 2.67
N ASP A 2 20.41 -9.06 1.84
CA ASP A 2 21.07 -7.79 2.19
C ASP A 2 20.03 -6.66 2.35
N THR A 3 20.28 -5.69 3.23
CA THR A 3 19.36 -4.58 3.52
C THR A 3 19.04 -3.75 2.28
N GLN A 4 20.02 -3.52 1.40
CA GLN A 4 19.82 -2.80 0.15
C GLN A 4 18.97 -3.61 -0.83
N THR A 5 19.16 -4.92 -0.86
CA THR A 5 18.32 -5.83 -1.68
C THR A 5 16.89 -5.85 -1.17
N ARG A 6 16.68 -5.85 0.15
CA ARG A 6 15.34 -5.80 0.75
C ARG A 6 14.65 -4.46 0.48
N LEU A 7 15.38 -3.35 0.61
CA LEU A 7 14.84 -2.02 0.36
C LEU A 7 14.38 -1.87 -1.10
N LYS A 8 15.22 -2.28 -2.06
CA LYS A 8 14.86 -2.30 -3.47
C LYS A 8 13.61 -3.15 -3.74
N TYR A 9 13.55 -4.34 -3.15
CA TYR A 9 12.38 -5.21 -3.28
C TYR A 9 11.09 -4.54 -2.76
N LEU A 10 11.17 -3.87 -1.61
CA LEU A 10 10.03 -3.17 -1.02
C LEU A 10 9.59 -1.96 -1.87
N GLU A 11 10.54 -1.21 -2.42
CA GLU A 11 10.26 -0.12 -3.37
C GLU A 11 9.58 -0.64 -4.65
N GLU A 12 10.04 -1.77 -5.20
CA GLU A 12 9.41 -2.42 -6.35
C GLU A 12 7.99 -2.89 -6.03
N GLN A 13 7.76 -3.46 -4.84
CA GLN A 13 6.40 -3.80 -4.40
C GLN A 13 5.54 -2.54 -4.22
N LEU A 14 6.09 -1.48 -3.64
CA LEU A 14 5.38 -0.22 -3.45
C LEU A 14 4.97 0.37 -4.81
N ALA A 15 5.87 0.41 -5.77
CA ALA A 15 5.59 0.87 -7.14
C ALA A 15 4.51 0.02 -7.84
N LYS A 16 4.44 -1.28 -7.52
CA LYS A 16 3.42 -2.21 -8.06
C LYS A 16 2.04 -2.02 -7.42
N TYR A 17 1.97 -1.81 -6.10
CA TYR A 17 0.71 -1.78 -5.37
C TYR A 17 0.11 -0.37 -5.22
N LYS A 18 0.94 0.68 -5.22
CA LYS A 18 0.49 2.08 -5.19
C LYS A 18 -0.49 2.46 -6.31
N PRO A 19 -0.28 2.10 -7.59
CA PRO A 19 -1.27 2.37 -8.63
C PRO A 19 -2.59 1.62 -8.40
N LYS A 20 -2.54 0.38 -7.88
CA LYS A 20 -3.75 -0.39 -7.54
C LYS A 20 -4.53 0.23 -6.40
N TYR A 21 -3.82 0.71 -5.37
CA TYR A 21 -4.43 1.48 -4.28
C TYR A 21 -5.14 2.74 -4.79
N LEU A 22 -4.49 3.52 -5.66
CA LEU A 22 -5.08 4.73 -6.22
C LEU A 22 -6.30 4.42 -7.10
N GLU A 23 -6.25 3.34 -7.88
CA GLU A 23 -7.39 2.89 -8.67
C GLU A 23 -8.55 2.42 -7.80
N ALA A 24 -8.28 1.59 -6.78
CA ALA A 24 -9.29 1.12 -5.84
C ALA A 24 -9.92 2.28 -5.06
N LYS A 25 -9.12 3.26 -4.63
CA LYS A 25 -9.58 4.51 -4.02
C LYS A 25 -10.48 5.32 -4.97
N ARG A 26 -10.13 5.39 -6.26
CA ARG A 26 -10.95 6.08 -7.28
C ARG A 26 -12.28 5.35 -7.52
N LYS A 27 -12.29 4.02 -7.48
CA LYS A 27 -13.50 3.19 -7.61
C LYS A 27 -14.39 3.26 -6.36
N PHE A 28 -13.79 3.44 -5.18
CA PHE A 28 -14.45 3.65 -3.90
C PHE A 28 -14.75 5.15 -3.66
N ARG A 29 -15.40 5.81 -4.63
CA ARG A 29 -15.93 7.18 -4.48
C ARG A 29 -17.33 7.23 -3.83
N GLY A 30 -17.87 6.08 -3.42
CA GLY A 30 -19.25 5.95 -2.90
C GLY A 30 -19.33 5.94 -1.37
N VAL A 31 -20.56 5.97 -0.86
CA VAL A 31 -20.86 5.83 0.56
C VAL A 31 -20.68 4.35 0.97
N ARG A 32 -19.95 4.12 2.06
CA ARG A 32 -19.83 2.79 2.68
C ARG A 32 -21.23 2.27 3.02
N HIS A 33 -21.53 0.98 2.79
CA HIS A 33 -22.84 0.37 3.04
C HIS A 33 -24.00 0.74 2.11
N GLU A 34 -23.76 1.39 0.96
CA GLU A 34 -24.86 1.68 0.01
C GLU A 34 -25.41 0.41 -0.67
N ASN A 35 -24.56 -0.58 -0.92
CA ASN A 35 -24.92 -1.89 -1.48
C ASN A 35 -23.73 -2.87 -1.35
N SER A 36 -23.94 -4.16 -1.66
CA SER A 36 -22.91 -5.20 -1.59
C SER A 36 -21.67 -4.92 -2.46
N LEU A 37 -21.84 -4.18 -3.57
CA LEU A 37 -20.73 -3.80 -4.44
C LEU A 37 -19.85 -2.72 -3.80
N SER A 38 -20.45 -1.77 -3.08
CA SER A 38 -19.74 -0.75 -2.31
C SER A 38 -18.92 -1.37 -1.17
N GLU A 39 -19.45 -2.40 -0.50
CA GLU A 39 -18.71 -3.15 0.53
C GLU A 39 -17.52 -3.92 -0.04
N LEU A 40 -17.67 -4.53 -1.20
CA LEU A 40 -16.58 -5.21 -1.90
C LEU A 40 -15.48 -4.22 -2.30
N ARG A 41 -15.85 -3.07 -2.88
CA ARG A 41 -14.92 -2.01 -3.27
C ARG A 41 -14.23 -1.37 -2.08
N TYR A 42 -14.93 -1.20 -0.96
CA TYR A 42 -14.35 -0.74 0.31
C TYR A 42 -13.28 -1.72 0.80
N THR A 43 -13.61 -3.01 0.81
CA THR A 43 -12.69 -4.06 1.25
C THR A 43 -11.44 -4.10 0.37
N GLU A 44 -11.62 -4.06 -0.95
CA GLU A 44 -10.52 -3.99 -1.92
C GLU A 44 -9.62 -2.77 -1.70
N PHE A 45 -10.23 -1.60 -1.49
CA PHE A 45 -9.50 -0.37 -1.14
C PHE A 45 -8.71 -0.51 0.16
N MET A 46 -9.33 -1.06 1.21
CA MET A 46 -8.69 -1.23 2.52
C MET A 46 -7.51 -2.20 2.46
N VAL A 47 -7.62 -3.29 1.70
CA VAL A 47 -6.52 -4.25 1.51
C VAL A 47 -5.33 -3.59 0.80
N TYR A 48 -5.57 -2.82 -0.27
CA TYR A 48 -4.48 -2.12 -0.94
C TYR A 48 -3.90 -0.98 -0.09
N LYS A 49 -4.73 -0.31 0.72
CA LYS A 49 -4.28 0.70 1.67
C LYS A 49 -3.31 0.10 2.69
N ASP A 50 -3.69 -1.01 3.31
CA ASP A 50 -2.89 -1.68 4.33
C ASP A 50 -1.56 -2.18 3.75
N MET A 51 -1.59 -2.78 2.55
CA MET A 51 -0.37 -3.17 1.83
C MET A 51 0.58 -1.98 1.58
N VAL A 52 0.06 -0.86 1.06
CA VAL A 52 0.88 0.33 0.76
C VAL A 52 1.45 0.94 2.05
N GLU A 53 0.62 1.12 3.08
CA GLU A 53 1.08 1.68 4.36
C GLU A 53 2.10 0.76 5.05
N GLY A 54 1.91 -0.56 4.97
CA GLY A 54 2.86 -1.54 5.51
C GLY A 54 4.21 -1.45 4.80
N LEU A 55 4.22 -1.36 3.47
CA LEU A 55 5.44 -1.19 2.67
C LEU A 55 6.14 0.13 3.00
N GLU A 56 5.40 1.25 3.07
CA GLU A 56 5.96 2.57 3.41
C GLU A 56 6.57 2.59 4.82
N ARG A 57 5.91 1.95 5.81
CA ARG A 57 6.45 1.80 7.17
C ARG A 57 7.71 0.93 7.21
N GLU A 58 7.74 -0.17 6.46
CA GLU A 58 8.92 -1.06 6.42
C GLU A 58 10.10 -0.35 5.75
N ILE A 59 9.88 0.36 4.64
CA ILE A 59 10.91 1.18 3.97
C ILE A 59 11.46 2.23 4.94
N SER A 60 10.59 3.04 5.55
CA SER A 60 11.01 4.08 6.49
C SER A 60 11.75 3.49 7.70
N GLY A 61 11.31 2.34 8.21
CA GLY A 61 12.01 1.63 9.29
C GLY A 61 13.41 1.17 8.89
N LEU A 62 13.59 0.72 7.65
CA LEU A 62 14.88 0.30 7.12
C LEU A 62 15.81 1.50 6.82
N GLU A 63 15.28 2.59 6.29
CA GLU A 63 16.04 3.83 6.03
C GLU A 63 16.57 4.44 7.33
N ASN A 64 15.72 4.54 8.35
CA ASN A 64 16.09 5.04 9.67
C ASN A 64 17.17 4.17 10.34
N ARG A 65 17.09 2.84 10.18
CA ARG A 65 18.12 1.90 10.71
C ARG A 65 19.44 1.99 9.95
N ASN A 66 19.40 2.37 8.68
CA ASN A 66 20.59 2.57 7.84
C ASN A 66 21.18 4.00 7.95
N GLY A 67 20.65 4.87 8.82
CA GLY A 67 21.17 6.24 9.00
C GLY A 67 20.93 7.15 7.79
N ARG A 68 19.99 6.79 6.90
CA ARG A 68 19.51 7.66 5.82
C ARG A 68 18.32 8.43 6.36
N ALA A 69 18.58 9.49 7.11
CA ALA A 69 17.59 10.48 7.54
C ALA A 69 18.00 11.85 7.03
#